data_AF-E6U3F4-F1
#
_entry.id   AF-E6U3F4-F1
#
_cell.length_a   1.000
_cell.length_b   1.000
_cell.length_c   1.000
_cell.angle_alpha   90.00
_cell.angle_beta   90.00
_cell.angle_gamma   90.00
#
_symmetry.space_group_name_H-M   'P 1'
#
loop_
_entity.id
_entity.type
_entity.pdbx_description
1 polymer ?
#
loop_
_entity_poly.entity_id
_entity_poly.type
_entity_poly.pdbx_seq_one_letter_code
_entity_poly.pdbx_strand_id
1 'polypeptide(L)'
;MNLEELFLKGMREYSKMIDLLGKIFYLERELPEQVFQSGYQRYFFEEFDWATSSEFWGFIQTLSKETSDNYIFTAVLNLDSISYQFEEFGHFGSEILPVDLTGNDYFEFLDLGPKGNNADSILSNSNIIVWASPSMKWGIFGERAYGTCILAFSNDFKATQSIRCLKSWKSVNQAIDMWIPLNFRNCIVPNEIINSFRKNYSF
;
A
#
# COMPACT_ATOMS: atom_id res chain seq x y z
N MET A 1 9.49 -21.12 -5.82
CA MET A 1 8.03 -21.07 -5.66
C MET A 1 7.46 -20.45 -6.92
N ASN A 2 6.25 -20.83 -7.37
CA ASN A 2 5.61 -20.20 -8.52
C ASN A 2 4.81 -18.98 -8.05
N LEU A 3 5.30 -17.77 -8.33
CA LEU A 3 4.66 -16.52 -7.89
C LEU A 3 3.27 -16.30 -8.54
N GLU A 4 3.01 -16.90 -9.71
CA GLU A 4 1.70 -16.84 -10.39
C GLU A 4 0.56 -17.52 -9.59
N GLU A 5 0.89 -18.31 -8.56
CA GLU A 5 -0.08 -18.96 -7.68
C GLU A 5 -0.59 -18.04 -6.56
N LEU A 6 0.08 -16.90 -6.32
CA LEU A 6 -0.30 -15.92 -5.29
C LEU A 6 -1.44 -15.00 -5.74
N PHE A 7 -1.68 -14.90 -7.05
CA PHE A 7 -2.77 -14.11 -7.61
C PHE A 7 -4.13 -14.67 -7.22
N LEU A 8 -5.05 -13.77 -6.83
CA LEU A 8 -6.44 -14.14 -6.64
C LEU A 8 -7.09 -14.44 -7.98
N LYS A 9 -7.63 -15.66 -8.11
CA LYS A 9 -8.33 -16.16 -9.31
C LYS A 9 -9.84 -16.31 -9.08
N GLY A 10 -10.28 -16.27 -7.83
CA GLY A 10 -11.68 -16.49 -7.44
C GLY A 10 -12.38 -15.20 -7.02
N MET A 11 -13.56 -14.94 -7.60
CA MET A 11 -14.39 -13.78 -7.26
C MET A 11 -14.78 -13.74 -5.77
N ARG A 12 -14.92 -14.91 -5.12
CA ARG A 12 -15.32 -14.98 -3.71
C ARG A 12 -14.19 -14.51 -2.80
N GLU A 13 -12.97 -14.98 -3.03
CA GLU A 13 -11.77 -14.60 -2.30
C GLU A 13 -11.48 -13.11 -2.52
N TYR A 14 -11.61 -12.64 -3.77
CA TYR A 14 -11.49 -11.24 -4.12
C TYR A 14 -12.51 -10.37 -3.38
N SER A 15 -13.80 -10.73 -3.42
CA SER A 15 -14.86 -9.97 -2.72
C SER A 15 -14.59 -9.88 -1.21
N LYS A 16 -14.16 -10.97 -0.58
CA LYS A 16 -13.80 -10.97 0.85
C LYS A 16 -12.63 -10.05 1.17
N MET A 17 -11.62 -10.02 0.30
CA MET A 17 -10.48 -9.13 0.45
C MET A 17 -10.92 -7.67 0.31
N ILE A 18 -11.71 -7.34 -0.71
CA ILE A 18 -12.25 -5.98 -0.90
C ILE A 18 -13.11 -5.55 0.29
N ASP A 19 -13.98 -6.43 0.81
CA ASP A 19 -14.76 -6.16 2.03
C ASP A 19 -13.89 -5.85 3.24
N LEU A 20 -12.70 -6.48 3.33
CA LEU A 20 -11.75 -6.25 4.41
C LEU A 20 -10.99 -4.94 4.19
N LEU A 21 -10.50 -4.69 2.97
CA LEU A 21 -9.85 -3.43 2.61
C LEU A 21 -10.79 -2.24 2.84
N GLY A 22 -12.09 -2.37 2.54
CA GLY A 22 -13.09 -1.34 2.81
C GLY A 22 -13.34 -1.03 4.29
N LYS A 23 -12.87 -1.88 5.21
CA LYS A 23 -12.86 -1.60 6.67
C LYS A 23 -11.62 -0.83 7.12
N ILE A 24 -10.59 -0.79 6.28
CA ILE A 24 -9.33 -0.10 6.55
C ILE A 24 -9.29 1.24 5.81
N PHE A 25 -9.73 1.23 4.55
CA PHE A 25 -9.66 2.34 3.62
C PHE A 25 -11.04 2.78 3.12
N TYR A 26 -11.14 4.06 2.73
CA TYR A 26 -12.17 4.55 1.81
C TYR A 26 -11.69 4.26 0.39
N LEU A 27 -12.19 3.20 -0.23
CA LEU A 27 -11.68 2.68 -1.51
C LEU A 27 -11.92 3.62 -2.70
N GLU A 28 -12.84 4.57 -2.52
CA GLU A 28 -13.22 5.59 -3.51
C GLU A 28 -12.45 6.90 -3.39
N ARG A 29 -11.48 6.99 -2.47
CA ARG A 29 -10.73 8.23 -2.19
C ARG A 29 -9.26 8.06 -2.51
N GLU A 30 -8.65 9.19 -2.89
CA GLU A 30 -7.25 9.31 -3.24
C GLU A 30 -6.60 10.41 -2.40
N LEU A 31 -5.26 10.46 -2.35
CA LEU A 31 -4.55 11.53 -1.68
C LEU A 31 -4.79 12.87 -2.40
N PRO A 32 -4.82 14.00 -1.66
CA PRO A 32 -4.59 14.15 -0.23
C PRO A 32 -5.86 14.02 0.64
N GLU A 33 -6.97 13.48 0.12
CA GLU A 33 -8.17 13.22 0.95
C GLU A 33 -7.87 12.20 2.05
N GLN A 34 -8.74 12.08 3.05
CA GLN A 34 -8.61 11.05 4.07
C GLN A 34 -8.99 9.68 3.48
N VAL A 35 -7.99 8.83 3.25
CA VAL A 35 -8.13 7.50 2.64
C VAL A 35 -8.31 6.39 3.67
N PHE A 36 -8.08 6.65 4.96
CA PHE A 36 -8.30 5.67 6.02
C PHE A 36 -9.66 5.84 6.70
N GLN A 37 -10.27 4.72 7.08
CA GLN A 37 -11.47 4.70 7.92
C GLN A 37 -11.20 5.34 9.29
N SER A 38 -12.25 5.83 9.95
CA SER A 38 -12.14 6.56 11.23
C SER A 38 -11.49 5.79 12.38
N GLY A 39 -11.39 4.46 12.25
CA GLY A 39 -10.68 3.57 13.19
C GLY A 39 -9.15 3.65 13.12
N TYR A 40 -8.57 4.47 12.24
CA TYR A 40 -7.13 4.62 12.05
C TYR A 40 -6.77 6.12 12.11
N GLN A 41 -5.93 6.52 13.06
CA GLN A 41 -5.68 7.94 13.33
C GLN A 41 -4.21 8.32 13.53
N ARG A 42 -3.29 7.35 13.51
CA ARG A 42 -1.85 7.59 13.65
C ARG A 42 -1.18 7.30 12.32
N TYR A 43 -0.72 8.36 11.65
CA TYR A 43 -0.22 8.29 10.29
C TYR A 43 1.29 8.47 10.24
N PHE A 44 1.93 7.66 9.43
CA PHE A 44 3.36 7.69 9.19
C PHE A 44 3.59 7.67 7.68
N PHE A 45 4.55 8.44 7.20
CA PHE A 45 4.81 8.63 5.77
C PHE A 45 6.14 8.02 5.36
N GLU A 46 6.20 7.44 4.17
CA GLU A 46 7.41 6.95 3.52
C GLU A 46 7.33 7.13 2.00
N GLU A 47 8.44 6.96 1.29
CA GLU A 47 8.49 7.04 -0.18
C GLU A 47 7.78 5.85 -0.83
N PHE A 48 7.03 6.12 -1.92
CA PHE A 48 6.36 5.07 -2.70
C PHE A 48 7.37 4.10 -3.32
N ASP A 49 8.46 4.61 -3.89
CA ASP A 49 9.49 3.80 -4.53
C ASP A 49 10.17 2.85 -3.54
N TRP A 50 10.38 3.30 -2.30
CA TRP A 50 10.87 2.43 -1.23
C TRP A 50 9.89 1.31 -0.92
N ALA A 51 8.58 1.59 -0.82
CA ALA A 51 7.58 0.56 -0.58
C ALA A 51 7.50 -0.47 -1.70
N THR A 52 7.92 -0.14 -2.92
CA THR A 52 7.98 -1.08 -4.05
C THR A 52 9.34 -1.78 -4.20
N SER A 53 10.29 -1.56 -3.28
CA SER A 53 11.62 -2.17 -3.34
C SER A 53 11.70 -3.47 -2.51
N SER A 54 12.76 -4.26 -2.71
CA SER A 54 12.96 -5.50 -1.96
C SER A 54 13.21 -5.25 -0.46
N GLU A 55 13.77 -4.09 -0.10
CA GLU A 55 14.04 -3.69 1.29
C GLU A 55 12.76 -3.47 2.11
N PHE A 56 11.67 -3.05 1.48
CA PHE A 56 10.37 -2.87 2.14
C PHE A 56 9.89 -4.15 2.81
N TRP A 57 10.21 -5.31 2.22
CA TRP A 57 9.70 -6.58 2.72
C TRP A 57 10.14 -6.89 4.15
N GLY A 58 11.36 -6.51 4.53
CA GLY A 58 11.84 -6.67 5.91
C GLY A 58 11.02 -5.86 6.92
N PHE A 59 10.47 -4.71 6.51
CA PHE A 59 9.52 -3.93 7.29
C PHE A 59 8.19 -4.67 7.44
N ILE A 60 7.63 -5.20 6.34
CA ILE A 60 6.39 -6.00 6.35
C ILE A 60 6.50 -7.22 7.27
N GLN A 61 7.61 -7.96 7.19
CA GLN A 61 7.85 -9.13 8.06
C GLN A 61 7.88 -8.75 9.54
N THR A 62 8.52 -7.62 9.87
CA THR A 62 8.55 -7.12 11.25
C THR A 62 7.15 -6.73 11.72
N LEU A 63 6.40 -6.02 10.88
CA LEU A 63 5.05 -5.55 11.19
C LEU A 63 4.09 -6.72 11.39
N SER A 64 4.14 -7.71 10.51
CA SER A 64 3.31 -8.90 10.54
C SER A 64 3.61 -9.79 11.76
N LYS A 65 4.88 -9.83 12.20
CA LYS A 65 5.27 -10.50 13.44
C LYS A 65 4.62 -9.86 14.67
N GLU A 66 4.61 -8.53 14.75
CA GLU A 66 3.98 -7.79 15.86
C GLU A 66 2.46 -8.00 15.89
N THR A 67 1.84 -8.20 14.72
CA THR A 67 0.40 -8.40 14.61
C THR A 67 -0.06 -9.85 14.58
N SER A 68 0.88 -10.80 14.54
CA SER A 68 0.67 -12.24 14.39
C SER A 68 -0.07 -12.61 13.09
N ASP A 69 0.23 -11.88 12.02
CA ASP A 69 -0.27 -12.15 10.68
C ASP A 69 0.77 -12.99 9.90
N ASN A 70 0.30 -14.07 9.27
CA ASN A 70 1.17 -14.96 8.48
C ASN A 70 1.13 -14.64 6.98
N TYR A 71 0.29 -13.69 6.57
CA TYR A 71 0.18 -13.19 5.22
C TYR A 71 -0.33 -11.75 5.26
N ILE A 72 -0.19 -11.03 4.15
CA ILE A 72 -0.79 -9.71 3.94
C ILE A 72 -1.59 -9.70 2.65
N PHE A 73 -2.50 -8.73 2.53
CA PHE A 73 -3.09 -8.36 1.25
C PHE A 73 -2.24 -7.30 0.58
N THR A 74 -1.98 -7.47 -0.71
CA THR A 74 -1.50 -6.43 -1.62
C THR A 74 -2.58 -6.24 -2.67
N ALA A 75 -2.95 -5.00 -2.98
CA ALA A 75 -3.97 -4.75 -4.00
C ALA A 75 -3.73 -3.44 -4.73
N VAL A 76 -3.98 -3.45 -6.04
CA VAL A 76 -4.08 -2.24 -6.86
C VAL A 76 -5.50 -1.70 -6.76
N LEU A 77 -5.65 -0.46 -6.30
CA LEU A 77 -6.94 0.23 -6.24
C LEU A 77 -7.12 1.04 -7.53
N ASN A 78 -7.71 0.43 -8.54
CA ASN A 78 -8.18 1.14 -9.72
C ASN A 78 -9.47 0.47 -10.23
N LEU A 79 -10.58 1.19 -10.14
CA LEU A 79 -11.93 0.66 -10.42
C LEU A 79 -12.10 0.22 -11.87
N ASP A 80 -11.41 0.87 -12.82
CA ASP A 80 -11.49 0.54 -14.23
C ASP A 80 -10.57 -0.64 -14.61
N SER A 81 -9.52 -0.90 -13.82
CA SER A 81 -8.55 -1.97 -14.12
C SER A 81 -8.97 -3.34 -13.63
N ILE A 82 -9.89 -3.45 -12.66
CA ILE A 82 -10.27 -4.75 -12.07
C ILE A 82 -10.98 -5.65 -13.08
N SER A 83 -11.96 -5.10 -13.82
CA SER A 83 -12.63 -5.79 -14.91
C SER A 83 -11.66 -6.11 -16.05
N TYR A 84 -10.83 -5.14 -16.45
CA TYR A 84 -9.83 -5.34 -17.51
C TYR A 84 -8.82 -6.44 -17.17
N GLN A 85 -8.23 -6.42 -15.97
CA GLN A 85 -7.24 -7.41 -15.55
C GLN A 85 -7.83 -8.82 -15.48
N PHE A 86 -9.04 -8.95 -14.94
CA PHE A 86 -9.69 -10.26 -14.87
C PHE A 86 -10.10 -10.77 -16.26
N GLU A 87 -10.62 -9.91 -17.14
CA GLU A 87 -11.03 -10.26 -18.49
C GLU A 87 -9.84 -10.62 -19.39
N GLU A 88 -8.73 -9.86 -19.32
CA GLU A 88 -7.55 -10.06 -20.17
C GLU A 88 -6.59 -11.12 -19.64
N PHE A 89 -6.37 -11.18 -18.32
CA PHE A 89 -5.30 -11.99 -17.72
C PHE A 89 -5.80 -13.12 -16.82
N GLY A 90 -7.11 -13.17 -16.52
CA GLY A 90 -7.72 -14.25 -15.73
C GLY A 90 -7.38 -14.21 -14.24
N HIS A 91 -6.87 -13.08 -13.74
CA HIS A 91 -6.60 -12.83 -12.33
C HIS A 91 -6.83 -11.36 -11.96
N PHE A 92 -7.00 -11.07 -10.68
CA PHE A 92 -7.06 -9.70 -10.17
C PHE A 92 -5.64 -9.18 -9.93
N GLY A 93 -5.42 -7.86 -10.04
CA GLY A 93 -4.24 -7.17 -9.48
C GLY A 93 -4.34 -7.04 -7.96
N SER A 94 -4.70 -8.14 -7.31
CA SER A 94 -4.80 -8.23 -5.85
C SER A 94 -4.48 -9.63 -5.38
N GLU A 95 -3.69 -9.71 -4.31
CA GLU A 95 -2.96 -10.91 -3.95
C GLU A 95 -2.86 -11.09 -2.44
N ILE A 96 -2.64 -12.36 -2.08
CA ILE A 96 -2.36 -12.79 -0.71
C ILE A 96 -0.89 -13.20 -0.69
N LEU A 97 -0.06 -12.37 -0.04
CA LEU A 97 1.38 -12.62 0.04
C LEU A 97 1.72 -13.26 1.40
N PRO A 98 2.24 -14.50 1.44
CA PRO A 98 2.78 -15.10 2.65
C PRO A 98 3.95 -14.27 3.21
N VAL A 99 4.09 -14.15 4.53
CA VAL A 99 5.17 -13.31 5.12
C VAL A 99 6.54 -13.97 5.07
N ASP A 100 6.62 -15.28 4.79
CA ASP A 100 7.86 -16.05 4.71
C ASP A 100 8.59 -15.91 3.36
N LEU A 101 8.05 -15.12 2.43
CA LEU A 101 8.74 -14.70 1.21
C LEU A 101 10.03 -13.94 1.50
N THR A 102 10.95 -13.92 0.53
CA THR A 102 12.11 -13.02 0.56
C THR A 102 11.76 -11.66 -0.05
N GLY A 103 12.57 -10.64 0.23
CA GLY A 103 12.42 -9.34 -0.42
C GLY A 103 12.57 -9.39 -1.94
N ASN A 104 13.38 -10.33 -2.45
CA ASN A 104 13.50 -10.55 -3.89
C ASN A 104 12.23 -11.18 -4.46
N ASP A 105 11.65 -12.18 -3.78
CA ASP A 105 10.37 -12.76 -4.22
C ASP A 105 9.27 -11.69 -4.28
N TYR A 106 9.24 -10.78 -3.30
CA TYR A 106 8.32 -9.64 -3.28
C TYR A 106 8.54 -8.68 -4.47
N PHE A 107 9.79 -8.30 -4.72
CA PHE A 107 10.12 -7.40 -5.83
C PHE A 107 9.84 -8.04 -7.19
N GLU A 108 10.30 -9.28 -7.41
CA GLU A 108 10.01 -10.06 -8.62
C GLU A 108 8.51 -10.21 -8.83
N PHE A 109 7.73 -10.36 -7.75
CA PHE A 109 6.29 -10.42 -7.81
C PHE A 109 5.67 -9.09 -8.30
N LEU A 110 6.11 -7.94 -7.76
CA LEU A 110 5.59 -6.64 -8.23
C LEU A 110 5.95 -6.36 -9.69
N ASP A 111 7.12 -6.83 -10.14
CA ASP A 111 7.59 -6.71 -11.52
C ASP A 111 7.00 -7.78 -12.45
N LEU A 112 6.29 -8.77 -11.90
CA LEU A 112 5.66 -9.82 -12.67
C LEU A 112 4.48 -9.25 -13.45
N GLY A 113 4.70 -8.95 -14.72
CA GLY A 113 3.64 -8.65 -15.66
C GLY A 113 2.89 -9.92 -16.10
N PRO A 114 1.66 -9.79 -16.59
CA PRO A 114 0.97 -10.88 -17.27
C PRO A 114 1.80 -11.41 -18.44
N LYS A 115 1.66 -12.70 -18.76
CA LYS A 115 2.50 -13.39 -19.75
C LYS A 115 2.58 -12.63 -21.07
N GLY A 116 3.78 -12.15 -21.39
CA GLY A 116 4.07 -11.44 -22.63
C GLY A 116 3.90 -9.92 -22.58
N ASN A 117 3.50 -9.36 -21.43
CA ASN A 117 3.39 -7.91 -21.25
C ASN A 117 3.91 -7.44 -19.88
N ASN A 118 5.24 -7.29 -19.77
CA ASN A 118 5.87 -6.73 -18.56
C ASN A 118 5.45 -5.29 -18.27
N ALA A 119 4.95 -4.55 -19.26
CA ALA A 119 4.49 -3.17 -19.05
C ALA A 119 3.23 -3.07 -18.18
N ASP A 120 2.50 -4.18 -18.02
CA ASP A 120 1.31 -4.27 -17.17
C ASP A 120 1.60 -4.81 -15.77
N SER A 121 2.88 -4.88 -15.36
CA SER A 121 3.22 -5.23 -13.98
C SER A 121 2.70 -4.21 -12.98
N ILE A 122 2.50 -4.63 -11.73
CA ILE A 122 2.08 -3.72 -10.65
C ILE A 122 3.08 -2.57 -10.54
N LEU A 123 4.37 -2.88 -10.61
CA LEU A 123 5.45 -1.91 -10.55
C LEU A 123 5.42 -0.89 -11.70
N SER A 124 4.98 -1.29 -12.90
CA SER A 124 5.00 -0.43 -14.08
C SER A 124 3.71 0.39 -14.28
N ASN A 125 2.54 -0.16 -13.95
CA ASN A 125 1.25 0.40 -14.37
C ASN A 125 0.29 0.74 -13.21
N SER A 126 0.72 0.63 -11.95
CA SER A 126 -0.13 0.95 -10.80
C SER A 126 0.12 2.36 -10.26
N ASN A 127 -0.97 3.13 -10.14
CA ASN A 127 -0.97 4.43 -9.47
C ASN A 127 -1.21 4.32 -7.97
N ILE A 128 -2.13 3.44 -7.55
CA ILE A 128 -2.47 3.24 -6.14
C ILE A 128 -2.29 1.77 -5.79
N ILE A 129 -1.47 1.51 -4.77
CA ILE A 129 -1.22 0.18 -4.22
C ILE A 129 -1.48 0.25 -2.72
N VAL A 130 -2.21 -0.73 -2.19
CA VAL A 130 -2.42 -0.88 -0.75
C VAL A 130 -1.79 -2.17 -0.25
N TRP A 131 -1.25 -2.11 0.96
CA TRP A 131 -0.81 -3.28 1.73
C TRP A 131 -1.58 -3.31 3.04
N ALA A 132 -2.13 -4.46 3.41
CA ALA A 132 -2.97 -4.54 4.60
C ALA A 132 -2.82 -5.86 5.35
N SER A 133 -2.91 -5.78 6.67
CA SER A 133 -3.01 -6.97 7.53
C SER A 133 -4.40 -7.61 7.46
N PRO A 134 -4.49 -8.95 7.44
CA PRO A 134 -5.77 -9.64 7.58
C PRO A 134 -6.39 -9.46 8.97
N SER A 135 -5.59 -9.18 10.00
CA SER A 135 -6.08 -8.78 11.32
C SER A 135 -6.66 -7.36 11.38
N MET A 136 -6.54 -6.56 10.31
CA MET A 136 -6.94 -5.15 10.25
C MET A 136 -6.22 -4.26 11.27
N LYS A 137 -5.10 -4.69 11.83
CA LYS A 137 -4.35 -3.89 12.83
C LYS A 137 -3.56 -2.75 12.20
N TRP A 138 -3.21 -2.87 10.92
CA TRP A 138 -2.55 -1.84 10.12
C TRP A 138 -2.92 -1.91 8.64
N GLY A 139 -2.76 -0.78 7.96
CA GLY A 139 -2.83 -0.65 6.50
C GLY A 139 -1.84 0.39 6.00
N ILE A 140 -1.36 0.22 4.78
CA ILE A 140 -0.46 1.12 4.07
C ILE A 140 -1.14 1.48 2.75
N PHE A 141 -1.28 2.77 2.49
CA PHE A 141 -1.83 3.31 1.25
C PHE A 141 -0.73 4.03 0.49
N GLY A 142 -0.34 3.50 -0.66
CA GLY A 142 0.67 4.06 -1.54
C GLY A 142 0.04 4.70 -2.77
N GLU A 143 0.45 5.93 -3.07
CA GLU A 143 0.02 6.62 -4.29
C GLU A 143 1.20 7.26 -5.02
N ARG A 144 1.43 6.80 -6.25
CA ARG A 144 2.55 7.20 -7.10
C ARG A 144 2.50 8.68 -7.47
N ALA A 145 1.32 9.26 -7.65
CA ALA A 145 1.15 10.68 -8.02
C ALA A 145 1.81 11.65 -7.01
N TYR A 146 1.89 11.25 -5.74
CA TYR A 146 2.55 12.00 -4.67
C TYR A 146 3.88 11.39 -4.24
N GLY A 147 4.28 10.26 -4.86
CA GLY A 147 5.47 9.48 -4.51
C GLY A 147 5.52 9.08 -3.04
N THR A 148 4.37 8.82 -2.41
CA THR A 148 4.34 8.54 -0.97
C THR A 148 3.41 7.38 -0.60
N CYS A 149 3.79 6.69 0.47
CA CYS A 149 2.98 5.75 1.21
C CYS A 149 2.63 6.32 2.59
N ILE A 150 1.40 6.08 3.03
CA ILE A 150 0.94 6.39 4.38
C ILE A 150 0.64 5.07 5.09
N LEU A 151 1.29 4.82 6.21
CA LEU A 151 0.95 3.74 7.14
C LEU A 151 0.02 4.28 8.22
N ALA A 152 -1.03 3.54 8.53
CA ALA A 152 -1.85 3.78 9.71
C ALA A 152 -2.09 2.51 10.52
N PHE A 153 -2.21 2.70 11.83
CA PHE A 153 -2.57 1.64 12.77
C PHE A 153 -4.01 1.82 13.26
N SER A 154 -4.69 0.70 13.47
CA SER A 154 -5.99 0.69 14.15
C SER A 154 -5.85 1.29 15.56
N ASN A 155 -6.86 2.03 15.99
CA ASN A 155 -6.92 2.65 17.30
C ASN A 155 -6.85 1.61 18.44
N ASP A 156 -7.38 0.41 18.19
CA ASP A 156 -7.35 -0.69 19.16
C ASP A 156 -5.99 -1.38 19.20
N PHE A 157 -5.17 -1.20 18.16
CA PHE A 157 -3.81 -1.72 18.13
C PHE A 157 -2.89 -0.82 18.94
N LYS A 158 -2.61 -1.24 20.17
CA LYS A 158 -1.51 -0.70 20.95
C LYS A 158 -0.20 -1.25 20.41
N ALA A 159 0.25 -0.67 19.30
CA ALA A 159 1.64 -0.74 18.88
C ALA A 159 2.51 -0.63 20.13
N THR A 160 3.33 -1.65 20.40
CA THR A 160 4.33 -1.54 21.44
C THR A 160 5.18 -0.30 21.12
N GLN A 161 5.66 0.44 22.12
CA GLN A 161 6.58 1.59 21.88
C GLN A 161 7.84 1.18 21.06
N SER A 162 8.00 -0.12 20.81
CA SER A 162 9.04 -0.80 20.07
C SER A 162 8.67 -1.19 18.63
N ILE A 163 7.80 -0.46 17.90
CA ILE A 163 7.90 -0.52 16.42
C ILE A 163 9.20 0.17 15.99
N ARG A 164 10.32 -0.47 16.32
CA ARG A 164 11.70 -0.07 16.02
C ARG A 164 11.94 0.00 14.51
N CYS A 165 11.03 -0.55 13.70
CA CYS A 165 11.07 -0.48 12.25
C CYS A 165 10.49 0.83 11.66
N LEU A 166 9.88 1.72 12.46
CA LEU A 166 9.44 3.06 11.99
C LEU A 166 10.56 4.10 11.91
N LYS A 167 11.84 3.70 11.90
CA LYS A 167 12.96 4.66 11.92
C LYS A 167 13.02 5.54 10.68
N SER A 168 12.68 4.99 9.51
CA SER A 168 12.66 5.72 8.26
C SER A 168 11.41 6.59 8.14
N TRP A 169 10.27 6.04 8.56
CA TRP A 169 8.95 6.66 8.50
C TRP A 169 8.88 8.03 9.18
N LYS A 170 8.22 8.98 8.53
CA LYS A 170 8.17 10.40 8.91
C LYS A 170 6.76 10.90 9.23
N SER A 171 6.69 12.10 9.79
CA SER A 171 5.45 12.86 9.86
C SER A 171 5.05 13.44 8.49
N VAL A 172 3.79 13.84 8.36
CA VAL A 172 3.28 14.52 7.15
C VAL A 172 4.09 15.77 6.79
N ASN A 173 4.54 16.56 7.77
CA ASN A 173 5.32 17.78 7.50
C ASN A 173 6.69 17.44 6.92
N GLN A 174 7.36 16.43 7.48
CA GLN A 174 8.64 15.97 6.94
C GLN A 174 8.49 15.41 5.53
N ALA A 175 7.43 14.64 5.24
CA ALA A 175 7.16 14.15 3.89
C ALA A 175 6.94 15.29 2.88
N ILE A 176 6.15 16.29 3.26
CA ILE A 176 5.91 17.52 2.48
C ILE A 176 7.18 18.32 2.24
N ASP A 177 8.12 18.32 3.18
CA ASP A 177 9.37 19.07 3.06
C ASP A 177 10.46 18.28 2.30
N MET A 178 10.35 16.95 2.19
CA MET A 178 11.41 16.08 1.68
C MET A 178 11.14 15.52 0.28
N TRP A 179 10.17 14.62 0.12
CA TRP A 179 10.02 13.85 -1.13
C TRP A 179 8.72 14.13 -1.89
N ILE A 180 7.63 14.50 -1.21
CA ILE A 180 6.37 14.85 -1.91
C ILE A 180 6.59 15.93 -2.98
N PRO A 181 7.38 17.01 -2.73
CA PRO A 181 7.63 18.03 -3.74
C PRO A 181 8.28 17.51 -5.01
N LEU A 182 9.05 16.42 -4.95
CA LEU A 182 9.77 15.86 -6.10
C LEU A 182 8.82 15.40 -7.23
N ASN A 183 7.54 15.19 -6.90
CA ASN A 183 6.49 14.80 -7.84
C ASN A 183 5.75 16.00 -8.45
N PHE A 184 6.14 17.23 -8.10
CA PHE A 184 5.52 18.45 -8.60
C PHE A 184 6.50 19.26 -9.45
N ARG A 185 5.94 20.01 -10.40
CA ARG A 185 6.72 20.91 -11.27
C ARG A 185 7.52 21.90 -10.41
N ASN A 186 8.82 22.00 -10.70
CA ASN A 186 9.78 22.86 -9.98
C ASN A 186 9.94 22.52 -8.49
N CYS A 187 9.53 21.34 -8.05
CA CYS A 187 9.52 20.94 -6.64
C CYS A 187 8.66 21.84 -5.75
N ILE A 188 7.53 22.33 -6.27
CA ILE A 188 6.60 23.19 -5.53
C ILE A 188 5.24 22.52 -5.42
N VAL A 189 4.88 22.11 -4.21
CA VAL A 189 3.54 21.58 -3.91
C VAL A 189 2.56 22.75 -3.76
N PRO A 190 1.42 22.76 -4.45
CA PRO A 190 0.35 23.73 -4.24
C PRO A 190 -0.11 23.79 -2.77
N ASN A 191 -0.35 25.00 -2.26
CA ASN A 191 -0.78 25.21 -0.86
C ASN A 191 -2.07 24.45 -0.52
N GLU A 192 -3.00 24.30 -1.47
CA GLU A 192 -4.23 23.53 -1.27
C GLU A 192 -3.94 22.06 -0.96
N ILE A 193 -2.98 21.46 -1.67
CA ILE A 193 -2.55 20.06 -1.45
C ILE A 193 -1.85 19.93 -0.10
N ILE A 194 -0.93 20.85 0.23
CA ILE A 194 -0.26 20.90 1.54
C ILE A 194 -1.28 20.98 2.67
N ASN A 195 -2.25 21.89 2.54
CA ASN A 195 -3.28 22.10 3.56
C ASN A 195 -4.18 20.88 3.72
N SER A 196 -4.55 20.21 2.63
CA SER A 196 -5.32 18.96 2.67
C SER A 196 -4.55 17.84 3.36
N PHE A 197 -3.27 17.63 3.01
CA PHE A 197 -2.43 16.64 3.70
C PHE A 197 -2.35 16.93 5.20
N ARG A 198 -2.07 18.18 5.59
CA ARG A 198 -1.99 18.56 7.00
C ARG A 198 -3.32 18.38 7.72
N LYS A 199 -4.43 18.78 7.10
CA LYS A 199 -5.78 18.65 7.68
C LYS A 199 -6.14 17.18 7.95
N ASN A 200 -5.79 16.27 7.03
CA ASN A 200 -6.22 14.89 7.10
C ASN A 200 -5.24 13.99 7.86
N TYR A 201 -3.95 14.34 7.91
CA TYR A 201 -2.89 13.45 8.39
C TYR A 201 -1.95 14.03 9.45
N SER A 202 -2.18 15.25 9.93
CA SER A 202 -1.46 15.73 11.10
C SER A 202 -2.02 15.07 12.36
N PHE A 203 -1.15 14.41 13.13
CA PHE A 203 -1.44 13.88 14.45
C PHE A 203 -0.69 14.70 15.51
#